data_AF-A0A8G0LMN2-F1
#
_entry.id   AF-A0A8G0LMN2-F1
#
_cell.length_a   1.000
_cell.length_b   1.000
_cell.length_c   1.000
_cell.angle_alpha   90.00
_cell.angle_beta   90.00
_cell.angle_gamma   90.00
#
_symmetry.space_group_name_H-M   'P 1'
#
loop_
_entity.id
_entity.type
_entity.pdbx_description
1 polymer ?
#
loop_
_entity_poly.entity_id
_entity_poly.type
_entity_poly.pdbx_seq_one_letter_code
_entity_poly.pdbx_strand_id
1 'polypeptide(L)'
;MGILISNDAAKVVIPLKLSLALPLAVIVFGFGYFVWLCIYNLYFHPLSKFPGPKLSAISRFPYSRLLISGEGHRDVLELHLKYGPIVRIAPDFLSFSHPDAMNDIRGHRKAGQPEHRKDPIRQELHVTNIIGANRADHTRFRRSLANGFSHQAMLDQEPIIRDYVEELMKSLEKNGANGTQPIDMVRWFNYATFDIIGDLAFGESFGCLQNSTYDP
;
A
#
# COMPACT_ATOMS: atom_id res chain seq x y z
N MET A 1 -61.63 -46.82 11.66
CA MET A 1 -60.62 -47.84 11.31
C MET A 1 -59.48 -47.09 10.65
N GLY A 2 -58.35 -46.93 11.36
CA GLY A 2 -57.35 -45.89 11.09
C GLY A 2 -56.45 -46.17 9.89
N ILE A 3 -56.21 -45.14 9.09
CA ILE A 3 -55.21 -45.13 8.03
C ILE A 3 -53.86 -44.79 8.68
N LEU A 4 -52.99 -45.79 8.80
CA LEU A 4 -51.61 -45.59 9.23
C LEU A 4 -50.83 -44.96 8.07
N ILE A 5 -50.47 -43.69 8.24
CA ILE A 5 -49.51 -42.99 7.38
C ILE A 5 -48.13 -43.57 7.71
N SER A 6 -47.64 -44.48 6.85
CA SER A 6 -46.26 -44.96 6.88
C SER A 6 -45.33 -43.80 6.56
N ASN A 7 -44.76 -43.22 7.62
CA ASN A 7 -43.80 -42.13 7.55
C ASN A 7 -42.41 -42.72 7.21
N ASP A 8 -42.22 -43.13 5.96
CA ASP A 8 -40.90 -43.45 5.41
C ASP A 8 -40.15 -42.14 5.09
N ALA A 9 -39.88 -41.38 6.14
CA ALA A 9 -38.79 -40.42 6.13
C ALA A 9 -37.51 -41.24 6.05
N ALA A 10 -37.00 -41.42 4.83
CA ALA A 10 -35.68 -41.96 4.56
C ALA A 10 -34.68 -41.30 5.52
N LYS A 11 -34.32 -42.01 6.58
CA LYS A 11 -33.27 -41.60 7.49
C LYS A 11 -32.02 -41.57 6.64
N VAL A 12 -31.58 -40.37 6.26
CA VAL A 12 -30.25 -40.11 5.72
C VAL A 12 -29.27 -40.39 6.85
N VAL A 13 -29.07 -41.68 7.14
CA VAL A 13 -28.02 -42.18 8.03
C VAL A 13 -26.77 -42.14 7.19
N ILE A 14 -26.17 -40.95 7.05
CA ILE A 14 -24.77 -40.87 6.64
C ILE A 14 -24.03 -41.73 7.67
N PRO A 15 -23.37 -42.83 7.27
CA PRO A 15 -22.78 -43.74 8.24
C PRO A 15 -21.76 -42.94 9.06
N LEU A 16 -21.82 -43.02 10.38
CA LEU A 16 -20.97 -42.26 11.33
C LEU A 16 -19.47 -42.34 10.99
N LYS A 17 -19.04 -43.43 10.32
CA LYS A 17 -17.67 -43.61 9.81
C LYS A 17 -17.34 -42.68 8.63
N LEU A 18 -18.29 -42.45 7.72
CA LEU A 18 -18.13 -41.55 6.58
C LEU A 18 -18.16 -40.09 7.00
N SER A 19 -18.98 -39.72 8.00
CA SER A 19 -19.00 -38.36 8.54
C SER A 19 -17.73 -37.97 9.30
N LEU A 20 -16.97 -38.95 9.82
CA LEU A 20 -15.65 -38.76 10.42
C LEU A 20 -14.49 -38.90 9.41
N ALA A 21 -14.64 -39.77 8.40
CA ALA A 21 -13.59 -39.99 7.40
C ALA A 21 -13.41 -38.78 6.47
N LEU A 22 -14.50 -38.10 6.08
CA LEU A 22 -14.43 -36.94 5.21
C LEU A 22 -13.63 -35.77 5.81
N PRO A 23 -13.89 -35.29 7.05
CA PRO A 23 -13.10 -34.21 7.65
C PRO A 23 -11.64 -34.64 7.90
N LEU A 24 -11.40 -35.90 8.26
CA LEU A 24 -10.03 -36.41 8.41
C LEU A 24 -9.27 -36.40 7.09
N ALA A 25 -9.89 -36.84 5.99
CA ALA A 25 -9.30 -36.78 4.66
C ALA A 25 -9.01 -35.33 4.26
N VAL A 26 -9.93 -34.39 4.49
CA VAL A 26 -9.70 -32.96 4.24
C VAL A 26 -8.52 -32.42 5.04
N ILE A 27 -8.38 -32.79 6.32
CA ILE A 27 -7.25 -32.39 7.16
C ILE A 27 -5.94 -32.97 6.62
N VAL A 28 -5.91 -34.25 6.27
CA VAL A 28 -4.69 -34.93 5.77
C VAL A 28 -4.27 -34.35 4.41
N PHE A 29 -5.20 -34.21 3.46
CA PHE A 29 -4.92 -33.62 2.16
C PHE A 29 -4.56 -32.13 2.28
N GLY A 30 -5.24 -31.38 3.15
CA GLY A 30 -4.94 -29.97 3.41
C GLY A 30 -3.55 -29.79 4.02
N PHE A 31 -3.18 -30.62 5.00
CA PHE A 31 -1.84 -30.62 5.59
C PHE A 31 -0.78 -31.03 4.57
N GLY A 32 -1.03 -32.10 3.80
CA GLY A 32 -0.13 -32.56 2.74
C GLY A 32 0.10 -31.48 1.67
N TYR A 33 -0.97 -30.80 1.24
CA TYR A 33 -0.89 -29.67 0.32
C TYR A 33 -0.10 -28.50 0.91
N PHE A 34 -0.30 -28.17 2.19
CA PHE A 34 0.45 -27.12 2.86
C PHE A 34 1.94 -27.43 2.94
N VAL A 35 2.32 -28.65 3.33
CA VAL A 35 3.71 -29.09 3.38
C VAL A 35 4.34 -29.05 1.98
N TRP A 36 3.63 -29.55 0.97
CA TRP A 36 4.06 -29.46 -0.43
C TRP A 36 4.31 -28.01 -0.86
N LEU A 37 3.39 -27.10 -0.54
CA LEU A 37 3.52 -25.69 -0.86
C LEU A 37 4.75 -25.05 -0.20
N CYS A 38 5.06 -25.41 1.05
CA CYS A 38 6.26 -24.95 1.75
C CYS A 38 7.54 -25.41 1.03
N ILE A 39 7.61 -26.69 0.66
CA ILE A 39 8.74 -27.27 -0.07
C ILE A 39 8.88 -26.61 -1.45
N TYR A 40 7.76 -26.50 -2.18
CA TYR A 40 7.71 -25.82 -3.47
C TYR A 40 8.25 -24.39 -3.36
N ASN A 41 7.74 -23.61 -2.41
CA ASN A 41 8.13 -22.22 -2.24
C ASN A 41 9.59 -22.03 -1.86
N LEU A 42 10.16 -22.93 -1.06
CA LEU A 42 11.56 -22.86 -0.66
C LEU A 42 12.52 -23.25 -1.78
N TYR A 43 12.21 -24.28 -2.55
CA TYR A 43 13.19 -24.92 -3.44
C TYR A 43 12.86 -24.75 -4.93
N PHE A 44 11.59 -24.86 -5.30
CA PHE A 44 11.16 -24.97 -6.71
C PHE A 44 10.53 -23.69 -7.28
N HIS A 45 10.11 -22.76 -6.42
CA HIS A 45 9.54 -21.49 -6.86
C HIS A 45 10.60 -20.68 -7.64
N PRO A 46 10.25 -19.97 -8.72
CA PRO A 46 11.23 -19.21 -9.53
C PRO A 46 12.07 -18.19 -8.75
N LEU A 47 11.55 -17.75 -7.59
CA LEU A 47 12.22 -16.84 -6.67
C LEU A 47 13.07 -17.53 -5.59
N SER A 48 13.18 -18.86 -5.56
CA SER A 48 13.97 -19.61 -4.57
C SER A 48 15.46 -19.28 -4.62
N LYS A 49 15.96 -18.82 -5.76
CA LYS A 49 17.34 -18.36 -5.96
C LYS A 49 17.67 -17.04 -5.25
N PHE A 50 16.68 -16.27 -4.83
CA PHE A 50 16.91 -15.00 -4.15
C PHE A 50 16.99 -15.20 -2.63
N PRO A 51 17.96 -14.57 -1.95
CA PRO A 51 18.13 -14.73 -0.51
C PRO A 51 16.99 -14.07 0.28
N GLY A 52 16.78 -14.51 1.52
CA GLY A 52 15.80 -13.94 2.43
C GLY A 52 15.42 -14.91 3.56
N PRO A 53 14.61 -14.47 4.54
CA PRO A 53 14.13 -15.34 5.60
C PRO A 53 13.29 -16.50 5.04
N LYS A 54 13.53 -17.74 5.50
CA LYS A 54 12.77 -18.92 5.04
C LYS A 54 11.26 -18.77 5.28
N LEU A 55 10.86 -18.14 6.38
CA LEU A 55 9.45 -17.86 6.69
C LEU A 55 8.82 -16.93 5.64
N SER A 56 9.56 -15.94 5.14
CA SER A 56 9.12 -15.06 4.07
C SER A 56 8.96 -15.79 2.73
N ALA A 57 9.79 -16.82 2.48
CA ALA A 57 9.61 -17.65 1.29
C ALA A 57 8.33 -18.50 1.37
N ILE A 58 7.96 -19.00 2.55
CA ILE A 58 6.84 -19.93 2.74
C ILE A 58 5.49 -19.21 2.91
N SER A 59 5.47 -18.08 3.62
CA SER A 59 4.25 -17.41 4.07
C SER A 59 4.32 -15.89 3.91
N ARG A 60 3.17 -15.27 3.71
CA ARG A 60 3.02 -13.81 3.73
C ARG A 60 2.96 -13.23 5.14
N PHE A 61 2.89 -14.04 6.19
CA PHE A 61 2.74 -13.54 7.56
C PHE A 61 3.84 -12.54 7.98
N PRO A 62 5.15 -12.78 7.72
CA PRO A 62 6.17 -11.77 7.97
C PRO A 62 5.90 -10.47 7.21
N TYR A 63 5.49 -10.57 5.95
CA TYR A 63 5.15 -9.40 5.13
C TYR A 63 3.93 -8.64 5.67
N SER A 64 2.89 -9.33 6.12
CA SER A 64 1.75 -8.69 6.78
C SER A 64 2.18 -7.95 8.05
N ARG A 65 3.05 -8.55 8.87
CA ARG A 65 3.65 -7.87 10.04
C ARG A 65 4.43 -6.63 9.62
N LEU A 66 5.25 -6.69 8.56
CA LEU A 66 5.96 -5.53 8.02
C LEU A 66 4.99 -4.38 7.73
N LEU A 67 3.87 -4.67 7.07
CA LEU A 67 2.87 -3.67 6.68
C LEU A 67 2.15 -3.02 7.86
N ILE A 68 1.84 -3.77 8.91
CA ILE A 68 1.04 -3.27 10.05
C ILE A 68 1.89 -2.77 11.23
N SER A 69 3.19 -3.05 11.24
CA SER A 69 4.08 -2.71 12.36
C SER A 69 4.33 -1.22 12.57
N GLY A 70 4.17 -0.40 11.52
CA GLY A 70 4.66 0.99 11.50
C GLY A 70 6.18 1.12 11.31
N GLU A 71 6.93 0.03 11.47
CA GLU A 71 8.40 0.00 11.39
C GLU A 71 8.93 -0.81 10.20
N GLY A 72 8.07 -1.25 9.29
CA GLY A 72 8.45 -2.15 8.19
C GLY A 72 9.61 -1.64 7.30
N HIS A 73 9.82 -0.32 7.22
CA HIS A 73 10.97 0.26 6.51
C HIS A 73 12.32 -0.08 7.20
N ARG A 74 12.35 -0.17 8.54
CA ARG A 74 13.53 -0.58 9.32
C ARG A 74 13.81 -2.06 9.14
N ASP A 75 12.77 -2.88 9.28
CA ASP A 75 12.88 -4.32 9.07
C ASP A 75 13.39 -4.65 7.65
N VAL A 76 12.87 -3.97 6.61
CA VAL A 76 13.34 -4.14 5.23
C VAL A 76 14.79 -3.68 5.06
N LEU A 77 15.21 -2.59 5.72
CA LEU A 77 16.60 -2.16 5.74
C LEU A 77 17.50 -3.23 6.35
N GLU A 78 17.15 -3.79 7.52
CA GLU A 78 17.92 -4.86 8.17
C GLU A 78 18.04 -6.09 7.27
N LEU A 79 16.95 -6.46 6.58
CA LEU A 79 16.98 -7.55 5.62
C LEU A 79 17.96 -7.28 4.47
N HIS A 80 17.98 -6.07 3.92
CA HIS A 80 18.93 -5.70 2.88
C HIS A 80 20.39 -5.65 3.37
N LEU A 81 20.62 -5.18 4.59
CA LEU A 81 21.95 -5.21 5.21
C LEU A 81 22.46 -6.64 5.40
N LYS A 82 21.56 -7.59 5.69
CA LYS A 82 21.89 -9.00 5.93
C LYS A 82 22.02 -9.85 4.66
N TYR A 83 21.07 -9.70 3.73
CA TYR A 83 20.92 -10.59 2.57
C TYR A 83 21.38 -9.96 1.25
N GLY A 84 21.67 -8.66 1.25
CA GLY A 84 22.17 -7.92 0.09
C GLY A 84 21.10 -7.16 -0.68
N PRO A 85 21.38 -6.76 -1.94
CA PRO A 85 20.59 -5.76 -2.65
C PRO A 85 19.23 -6.25 -3.18
N ILE A 86 19.00 -7.57 -3.22
CA ILE A 86 17.75 -8.17 -3.68
C ILE A 86 17.33 -9.22 -2.67
N VAL A 87 16.19 -9.03 -2.02
CA VAL A 87 15.74 -9.88 -0.92
C VAL A 87 14.31 -10.34 -1.13
N ARG A 88 14.05 -11.63 -0.94
CA ARG A 88 12.71 -12.20 -0.96
C ARG A 88 12.02 -11.98 0.39
N ILE A 89 11.02 -11.09 0.40
CA ILE A 89 10.30 -10.68 1.62
C ILE A 89 8.89 -11.30 1.74
N ALA A 90 8.37 -11.89 0.66
CA ALA A 90 7.19 -12.76 0.65
C ALA A 90 7.35 -13.86 -0.42
N PRO A 91 6.47 -14.87 -0.50
CA PRO A 91 6.64 -15.99 -1.43
C PRO A 91 6.81 -15.55 -2.89
N ASP A 92 6.09 -14.52 -3.29
CA ASP A 92 6.01 -13.95 -4.64
C ASP A 92 6.51 -12.49 -4.69
N PHE A 93 7.23 -12.03 -3.67
CA PHE A 93 7.60 -10.62 -3.52
C PHE A 93 9.09 -10.43 -3.22
N LEU A 94 9.74 -9.60 -4.05
CA LEU A 94 11.12 -9.18 -3.87
C LEU A 94 11.18 -7.70 -3.48
N SER A 95 12.09 -7.38 -2.56
CA SER A 95 12.54 -6.03 -2.27
C SER A 95 13.86 -5.78 -2.96
N PHE A 96 14.05 -4.59 -3.52
CA PHE A 96 15.23 -4.19 -4.28
C PHE A 96 15.83 -2.92 -3.67
N SER A 97 17.14 -2.93 -3.44
CA SER A 97 17.95 -1.77 -3.05
C SER A 97 19.14 -1.54 -4.00
N HIS A 98 19.15 -2.20 -5.15
CA HIS A 98 20.17 -1.99 -6.19
C HIS A 98 19.96 -0.65 -6.92
N PRO A 99 21.02 0.12 -7.23
CA PRO A 99 20.90 1.42 -7.90
C PRO A 99 20.16 1.34 -9.25
N ASP A 100 20.40 0.28 -10.02
CA ASP A 100 19.74 0.09 -11.32
C ASP A 100 18.23 -0.19 -11.22
N ALA A 101 17.75 -0.64 -10.04
CA ALA A 101 16.36 -1.04 -9.87
C ALA A 101 15.38 0.12 -10.09
N MET A 102 15.79 1.36 -9.80
CA MET A 102 14.95 2.54 -10.07
C MET A 102 14.68 2.67 -11.57
N ASN A 103 15.71 2.54 -12.40
CA ASN A 103 15.57 2.65 -13.85
C ASN A 103 14.81 1.45 -14.43
N ASP A 104 15.10 0.24 -13.95
CA ASP A 104 14.47 -0.98 -14.47
C ASP A 104 12.97 -1.10 -14.10
N ILE A 105 12.59 -0.64 -12.90
CA ILE A 105 11.21 -0.80 -12.38
C ILE A 105 10.37 0.47 -12.61
N ARG A 106 10.96 1.66 -12.47
CA ARG A 106 10.26 2.95 -12.48
C ARG A 106 10.69 3.88 -13.61
N GLY A 107 11.75 3.54 -14.34
CA GLY A 107 12.27 4.36 -15.42
C GLY A 107 11.39 4.37 -16.67
N HIS A 108 11.84 5.10 -17.69
CA HIS A 108 11.15 5.15 -18.97
C HIS A 108 11.15 3.78 -19.65
N ARG A 109 9.96 3.29 -19.98
CA ARG A 109 9.78 2.02 -20.66
C ARG A 109 10.40 2.06 -22.06
N LYS A 110 11.14 1.01 -22.41
CA LYS A 110 11.57 0.78 -23.80
C LYS A 110 10.36 0.40 -24.65
N ALA A 111 10.40 0.73 -25.94
CA ALA A 111 9.34 0.39 -26.87
C ALA A 111 9.05 -1.13 -26.85
N GLY A 112 7.78 -1.52 -26.77
CA GLY A 112 7.36 -2.92 -26.72
C GLY A 112 7.37 -3.59 -25.34
N GLN A 113 7.88 -2.94 -24.28
CA GLN A 113 7.82 -3.51 -22.93
C GLN A 113 6.43 -3.36 -22.30
N PRO A 114 5.89 -4.42 -21.66
CA PRO A 114 4.63 -4.34 -20.94
C PRO A 114 4.74 -3.41 -19.71
N GLU A 115 3.62 -2.87 -19.25
CA GLU A 115 3.57 -2.12 -18.01
C GLU A 115 3.71 -3.04 -16.81
N HIS A 116 4.49 -2.64 -15.81
CA HIS A 116 4.42 -3.27 -14.50
C HIS A 116 3.01 -3.06 -13.93
N ARG A 117 2.38 -4.14 -13.51
CA ARG A 117 1.06 -4.06 -12.88
C ARG A 117 1.18 -3.32 -11.55
N LYS A 118 0.14 -2.56 -11.22
CA LYS A 118 -0.03 -2.02 -9.87
C LYS A 118 -0.28 -3.19 -8.90
N ASP A 119 0.00 -2.96 -7.63
CA ASP A 119 -0.42 -3.89 -6.58
C ASP A 119 -1.95 -4.06 -6.65
N PRO A 120 -2.48 -5.27 -6.91
CA PRO A 120 -3.90 -5.49 -7.09
C PRO A 120 -4.75 -5.01 -5.91
N ILE A 121 -4.27 -5.22 -4.67
CA ILE A 121 -4.98 -4.86 -3.45
C ILE A 121 -5.12 -3.34 -3.36
N ARG A 122 -4.07 -2.60 -3.72
CA ARG A 122 -4.10 -1.13 -3.71
C ARG A 122 -4.83 -0.54 -4.90
N GLN A 123 -4.86 -1.25 -6.03
CA GLN A 123 -5.47 -0.76 -7.25
C GLN A 123 -7.00 -0.83 -7.19
N GLU A 124 -7.55 -1.95 -6.70
CA GLU A 124 -9.00 -2.20 -6.67
C GLU A 124 -9.77 -1.12 -5.89
N LEU A 125 -9.14 -0.53 -4.87
CA LEU A 125 -9.74 0.52 -4.03
C LEU A 125 -9.73 1.92 -4.67
N HIS A 126 -9.01 2.13 -5.78
CA HIS A 126 -8.71 3.47 -6.31
C HIS A 126 -8.89 3.61 -7.83
N VAL A 127 -9.66 2.72 -8.45
CA VAL A 127 -9.78 2.64 -9.92
C VAL A 127 -10.31 3.92 -10.59
N THR A 128 -10.98 4.81 -9.84
CA THR A 128 -11.62 6.03 -10.35
C THR A 128 -10.74 7.29 -10.30
N ASN A 129 -9.53 7.21 -9.75
CA ASN A 129 -8.62 8.37 -9.65
C ASN A 129 -7.28 8.10 -10.36
N ILE A 130 -6.46 9.15 -10.51
CA ILE A 130 -5.17 9.04 -11.21
C ILE A 130 -4.23 7.99 -10.57
N ILE A 131 -4.35 7.73 -9.26
CA ILE A 131 -3.46 6.79 -8.55
C ILE A 131 -3.80 5.33 -8.91
N GLY A 132 -5.08 4.95 -8.93
CA GLY A 132 -5.50 3.56 -9.18
C GLY A 132 -6.02 3.26 -10.59
N ALA A 133 -6.25 4.27 -11.42
CA ALA A 133 -6.75 4.12 -12.79
C ALA A 133 -5.94 3.14 -13.65
N ASN A 134 -6.62 2.48 -14.60
CA ASN A 134 -5.96 1.72 -15.66
C ASN A 134 -5.14 2.67 -16.56
N ARG A 135 -4.35 2.12 -17.48
CA ARG A 135 -3.44 2.90 -18.34
C ARG A 135 -4.16 3.99 -19.16
N ALA A 136 -5.31 3.67 -19.75
CA ALA A 136 -6.04 4.59 -20.61
C ALA A 136 -6.60 5.77 -19.78
N ASP A 137 -7.28 5.47 -18.68
CA ASP A 137 -7.82 6.47 -17.77
C ASP A 137 -6.73 7.28 -17.09
N HIS A 138 -5.64 6.64 -16.64
CA HIS A 138 -4.47 7.34 -16.08
C HIS A 138 -3.89 8.34 -17.09
N THR A 139 -3.78 7.95 -18.37
CA THR A 139 -3.29 8.85 -19.42
C THR A 139 -4.24 10.04 -19.60
N ARG A 140 -5.55 9.81 -19.57
CA ARG A 140 -6.56 10.89 -19.62
C ARG A 140 -6.42 11.85 -18.43
N PHE A 141 -6.42 11.32 -17.21
CA PHE A 141 -6.28 12.13 -15.99
C PHE A 141 -4.97 12.91 -15.94
N ARG A 142 -3.85 12.26 -16.27
CA ARG A 142 -2.54 12.92 -16.33
C ARG A 142 -2.55 14.09 -17.32
N ARG A 143 -3.15 13.91 -18.50
CA ARG A 143 -3.24 15.00 -19.50
C ARG A 143 -4.04 16.19 -18.97
N SER A 144 -5.17 15.94 -18.29
CA SER A 144 -5.98 17.00 -17.69
C SER A 144 -5.22 17.79 -16.62
N LEU A 145 -4.36 17.12 -15.82
CA LEU A 145 -3.58 17.76 -14.77
C LEU A 145 -2.27 18.40 -15.25
N ALA A 146 -1.73 17.96 -16.39
CA ALA A 146 -0.36 18.30 -16.82
C ALA A 146 -0.09 19.81 -16.92
N ASN A 147 -1.08 20.61 -17.32
CA ASN A 147 -0.91 22.05 -17.48
C ASN A 147 -0.57 22.76 -16.16
N GLY A 148 -1.17 22.32 -15.05
CA GLY A 148 -0.92 22.86 -13.71
C GLY A 148 0.48 22.55 -13.16
N PHE A 149 1.19 21.60 -13.79
CA PHE A 149 2.58 21.23 -13.47
C PHE A 149 3.57 21.65 -14.57
N SER A 150 3.16 22.54 -15.48
CA SER A 150 4.07 23.11 -16.48
C SER A 150 5.06 24.07 -15.83
N HIS A 151 6.20 24.33 -16.48
CA HIS A 151 7.20 25.27 -15.95
C HIS A 151 6.61 26.66 -15.70
N GLN A 152 5.80 27.17 -16.64
CA GLN A 152 5.14 28.46 -16.49
C GLN A 152 4.15 28.45 -15.32
N ALA A 153 3.30 27.43 -15.21
CA ALA A 153 2.36 27.32 -14.10
C ALA A 153 3.08 27.28 -12.73
N MET A 154 4.23 26.58 -12.65
CA MET A 154 5.04 26.57 -11.42
C MET A 154 5.60 27.96 -11.07
N LEU A 155 6.00 28.76 -12.06
CA LEU A 155 6.43 30.15 -11.83
C LEU A 155 5.25 31.03 -11.41
N ASP A 156 4.08 30.84 -12.01
CA ASP A 156 2.87 31.60 -11.67
C ASP A 156 2.33 31.25 -10.28
N GLN A 157 2.57 30.02 -9.80
CA GLN A 157 2.18 29.54 -8.47
C GLN A 157 3.18 29.91 -7.36
N GLU A 158 4.45 30.20 -7.70
CA GLU A 158 5.49 30.52 -6.71
C GLU A 158 5.11 31.69 -5.77
N PRO A 159 4.53 32.80 -6.27
CA PRO A 159 4.12 33.89 -5.40
C PRO A 159 3.09 33.47 -4.35
N ILE A 160 2.13 32.63 -4.72
CA ILE A 160 1.08 32.11 -3.82
C ILE A 160 1.73 31.31 -2.69
N ILE A 161 2.64 30.39 -3.04
CA ILE A 161 3.35 29.57 -2.06
C ILE A 161 4.22 30.45 -1.14
N ARG A 162 4.91 31.45 -1.70
CA ARG A 162 5.72 32.38 -0.92
C ARG A 162 4.90 33.13 0.12
N ASP A 163 3.71 33.61 -0.24
CA ASP A 163 2.83 34.34 0.69
C ASP A 163 2.44 33.46 1.89
N TYR A 164 2.12 32.16 1.67
CA TYR A 164 1.87 31.21 2.76
C TYR A 164 3.11 30.87 3.59
N VAL A 165 4.29 30.82 2.98
CA VAL A 165 5.54 30.65 3.72
C VAL A 165 5.80 31.85 4.62
N GLU A 166 5.60 33.08 4.12
CA GLU A 166 5.71 34.28 4.95
C GLU A 166 4.70 34.30 6.10
N GLU A 167 3.46 33.87 5.83
CA GLU A 167 2.42 33.75 6.85
C GLU A 167 2.75 32.69 7.90
N LEU A 168 3.28 31.54 7.48
CA LEU A 168 3.81 30.53 8.38
C LEU A 168 4.89 31.13 9.28
N MET A 169 5.89 31.82 8.73
CA MET A 169 6.96 32.43 9.52
C MET A 169 6.43 33.44 10.56
N LYS A 170 5.51 34.33 10.15
CA LYS A 170 4.86 35.30 11.06
C LYS A 170 4.09 34.59 12.18
N SER A 171 3.36 33.54 11.84
CA SER A 171 2.59 32.76 12.82
C SER A 171 3.48 31.98 13.78
N LEU A 172 4.61 31.43 13.32
CA LEU A 172 5.60 30.78 14.18
C LEU A 172 6.26 31.78 15.14
N GLU A 173 6.63 32.98 14.66
CA GLU A 173 7.20 34.04 15.50
C GLU A 173 6.22 34.47 16.60
N LYS A 174 4.97 34.73 16.21
CA LYS A 174 3.88 35.12 17.13
C LYS A 174 3.58 34.04 18.17
N ASN A 175 3.38 32.79 17.74
CA ASN A 175 2.92 31.72 18.63
C ASN A 175 4.06 31.03 19.39
N GLY A 176 5.29 31.08 18.88
CA GLY A 176 6.49 30.63 19.59
C GLY A 176 7.03 31.65 20.58
N ALA A 177 6.39 32.81 20.72
CA ALA A 177 6.84 33.93 21.55
C ALA A 177 8.35 34.22 21.34
N ASN A 178 8.74 34.40 20.08
CA ASN A 178 10.12 34.61 19.64
C ASN A 178 11.11 33.51 20.10
N GLY A 179 10.64 32.25 20.09
CA GLY A 179 11.44 31.08 20.45
C GLY A 179 11.48 30.76 21.95
N THR A 180 10.69 31.46 22.77
CA THR A 180 10.58 31.18 24.21
C THR A 180 9.54 30.11 24.55
N GLN A 181 8.63 29.80 23.62
CA GLN A 181 7.63 28.74 23.79
C GLN A 181 7.81 27.62 22.75
N PRO A 182 7.73 26.35 23.17
CA PRO A 182 7.73 25.24 22.24
C PRO A 182 6.44 25.24 21.41
N ILE A 183 6.57 24.87 20.14
CA ILE A 183 5.46 24.78 19.19
C ILE A 183 5.47 23.41 18.51
N ASP A 184 4.28 22.89 18.23
CA ASP A 184 4.11 21.64 17.48
C ASP A 184 4.26 21.90 15.98
N MET A 185 5.47 21.67 15.45
CA MET A 185 5.76 21.87 14.03
C MET A 185 4.95 20.98 13.10
N VAL A 186 4.46 19.82 13.57
CA VAL A 186 3.63 18.94 12.74
C VAL A 186 2.32 19.65 12.41
N ARG A 187 1.70 20.31 13.39
CA ARG A 187 0.48 21.12 13.16
C ARG A 187 0.74 22.28 12.21
N TRP A 188 1.80 23.04 12.44
CA TRP A 188 2.11 24.21 11.63
C TRP A 188 2.43 23.86 10.18
N PHE A 189 3.16 22.78 9.94
CA PHE A 189 3.36 22.29 8.57
C PHE A 189 2.05 21.82 7.96
N ASN A 190 1.19 21.12 8.71
CA ASN A 190 -0.11 20.72 8.20
C ASN A 190 -0.97 21.94 7.83
N TYR A 191 -1.07 22.96 8.69
CA TYR A 191 -1.81 24.20 8.41
C TYR A 191 -1.34 24.85 7.11
N ALA A 192 -0.01 25.03 6.96
CA ALA A 192 0.55 25.58 5.74
C ALA A 192 0.23 24.72 4.51
N THR A 193 0.39 23.40 4.59
CA THR A 193 0.10 22.53 3.45
C THR A 193 -1.38 22.48 3.09
N PHE A 194 -2.28 22.54 4.07
CA PHE A 194 -3.73 22.61 3.80
C PHE A 194 -4.05 23.90 3.05
N ASP A 195 -3.61 25.05 3.55
CA ASP A 195 -3.90 26.34 2.91
C ASP A 195 -3.27 26.45 1.51
N ILE A 196 -2.00 26.03 1.36
CA ILE A 196 -1.33 26.00 0.05
C ILE A 196 -2.08 25.10 -0.94
N ILE A 197 -2.44 23.87 -0.54
CA ILE A 197 -3.16 22.95 -1.43
C ILE A 197 -4.57 23.47 -1.70
N GLY A 198 -5.23 24.07 -0.71
CA GLY A 198 -6.54 24.69 -0.82
C GLY A 198 -6.55 25.74 -1.93
N ASP A 199 -5.61 26.68 -1.85
CA ASP A 199 -5.51 27.76 -2.81
C ASP A 199 -5.14 27.25 -4.20
N LEU A 200 -4.14 26.37 -4.30
CA LEU A 200 -3.70 25.82 -5.59
C LEU A 200 -4.76 24.93 -6.26
N ALA A 201 -5.61 24.25 -5.50
CA ALA A 201 -6.59 23.31 -6.04
C ALA A 201 -8.00 23.90 -6.20
N PHE A 202 -8.41 24.80 -5.30
CA PHE A 202 -9.77 25.35 -5.22
C PHE A 202 -9.82 26.88 -5.39
N GLY A 203 -8.66 27.56 -5.37
CA GLY A 203 -8.57 29.02 -5.48
C GLY A 203 -8.90 29.75 -4.18
N GLU A 204 -8.97 29.05 -3.05
CA GLU A 204 -9.22 29.63 -1.73
C GLU A 204 -8.45 28.89 -0.62
N SER A 205 -8.00 29.65 0.37
CA SER A 205 -7.38 29.13 1.59
C SER A 205 -8.42 28.48 2.51
N PHE A 206 -8.00 27.48 3.30
CA PHE A 206 -8.80 26.98 4.42
C PHE A 206 -8.61 27.82 5.70
N GLY A 207 -7.76 28.87 5.66
CA GLY A 207 -7.50 29.77 6.77
C GLY A 207 -6.84 29.08 7.98
N CYS A 208 -6.19 27.93 7.78
CA CYS A 208 -5.61 27.14 8.85
C CYS A 208 -4.47 27.88 9.57
N LEU A 209 -3.60 28.56 8.81
CA LEU A 209 -2.48 29.35 9.34
C LEU A 209 -2.97 30.55 10.16
N GLN A 210 -3.99 31.25 9.66
CA GLN A 210 -4.56 32.44 10.29
C GLN A 210 -5.23 32.10 11.62
N ASN A 211 -6.03 31.03 11.61
CA ASN A 211 -6.83 30.63 12.76
C ASN A 211 -6.07 29.69 13.72
N SER A 212 -4.89 29.20 13.32
CA SER A 212 -4.08 28.23 14.08
C SER A 212 -4.86 26.95 14.45
N THR A 213 -5.80 26.56 13.60
CA THR A 213 -6.68 25.39 13.74
C THR A 213 -6.93 24.76 12.39
N TYR A 214 -7.33 23.50 12.39
CA TYR A 214 -7.81 22.84 11.18
C TYR A 214 -9.20 23.35 10.79
N ASP A 215 -9.45 23.42 9.49
CA ASP A 215 -10.79 23.59 8.92
C ASP A 215 -11.65 22.33 9.18
N PRO A 216 -12.96 22.47 9.45
CA PRO A 216 -13.84 21.38 9.92
C PRO A 216 -14.06 20.22 8.95
#